data_AF-A0A7Z9H6R3-F1
#
_entry.id   AF-A0A7Z9H6R3-F1
#
_cell.length_a   1.000
_cell.length_b   1.000
_cell.length_c   1.000
_cell.angle_alpha   90.00
_cell.angle_beta   90.00
_cell.angle_gamma   90.00
#
_symmetry.space_group_name_H-M   'P 1'
#
loop_
_entity.id
_entity.type
_entity.pdbx_description
1 polymer ?
#
loop_
_entity_poly.entity_id
_entity_poly.type
_entity_poly.pdbx_seq_one_letter_code
_entity_poly.pdbx_strand_id
1 'polypeptide(L)'
;MDKRFLQTMVICFAISIIYMDWITPDRPVTSVPPAAVNQPPPVTPPDGVGSDLVVGAATGDQEVVPEVVIEEQLVLLANPLLEVQITNRGASILSAVLPRYGEEISDEAPPLELIAPDLQSGRALEVQVQTAGEDLAQKLWEVVESSRHGVTFRTQIQGGRAVVRSYQLPADGYELITTITFEGKWPVATDVRYEILGAKRIRYDVLGRAAAYPNQWVTASRNRDGSIDEVDHRAVEAVETGEVRRDGIAWVGLESNYFAQVIRPLSTEA
;
A
#
# COMPACT_ATOMS: atom_id res chain seq x y z
N MET A 1 -30.27 46.13 -18.02
CA MET A 1 -29.31 45.00 -18.03
C MET A 1 -28.68 44.95 -19.41
N ASP A 2 -27.36 44.94 -19.52
CA ASP A 2 -26.65 44.96 -20.81
C ASP A 2 -26.88 43.63 -21.57
N LYS A 3 -27.23 43.70 -22.86
CA LYS A 3 -27.47 42.54 -23.72
C LYS A 3 -26.24 41.64 -23.79
N ARG A 4 -25.04 42.23 -23.69
CA ARG A 4 -23.77 41.49 -23.66
C ARG A 4 -23.61 40.69 -22.36
N PHE A 5 -24.02 41.26 -21.24
CA PHE A 5 -24.00 40.58 -19.93
C PHE A 5 -24.94 39.37 -19.90
N LEU A 6 -26.17 39.52 -20.44
CA LEU A 6 -27.11 38.41 -20.53
C LEU A 6 -26.58 37.28 -21.44
N GLN A 7 -25.97 37.61 -22.57
CA GLN A 7 -25.39 36.61 -23.48
C GLN A 7 -24.23 35.85 -22.84
N THR A 8 -23.32 36.54 -22.15
CA THR A 8 -22.20 35.90 -21.45
C THR A 8 -22.70 34.96 -20.35
N MET A 9 -23.72 35.37 -19.59
CA MET A 9 -24.29 34.54 -18.53
C MET A 9 -24.92 33.24 -19.10
N VAL A 10 -25.63 33.34 -20.22
CA VAL A 10 -26.23 32.17 -20.90
C VAL A 10 -25.16 31.24 -21.46
N ILE A 11 -24.07 31.78 -22.03
CA ILE A 11 -22.97 30.96 -22.55
C ILE A 11 -22.24 30.25 -21.41
N CYS A 12 -21.93 30.93 -20.31
CA CYS A 12 -21.30 30.31 -19.15
C CYS A 12 -22.19 29.22 -18.53
N PHE A 13 -23.51 29.43 -18.48
CA PHE A 13 -24.46 28.43 -18.00
C PHE A 13 -24.51 27.20 -18.91
N ALA A 14 -24.53 27.40 -20.23
CA ALA A 14 -24.52 26.30 -21.19
C ALA A 14 -23.22 25.47 -21.12
N ILE A 15 -22.06 26.12 -21.01
CA ILE A 15 -20.78 25.43 -20.84
C ILE A 15 -20.76 24.63 -19.53
N SER A 16 -21.31 25.19 -18.44
CA SER A 16 -21.36 24.52 -17.14
C SER A 16 -22.19 23.23 -17.16
N ILE A 17 -23.33 23.22 -17.88
CA ILE A 17 -24.17 22.02 -18.03
C ILE A 17 -23.44 20.94 -18.84
N ILE A 18 -22.82 21.31 -19.95
CA ILE A 18 -22.06 20.37 -20.78
C ILE A 18 -20.90 19.74 -19.98
N TYR A 19 -20.27 20.53 -19.11
CA TYR A 19 -19.17 20.04 -18.27
C TYR A 19 -19.64 19.07 -17.16
N MET A 20 -20.85 19.28 -16.60
CA MET A 20 -21.43 18.37 -15.61
C MET A 20 -21.76 16.99 -16.21
N ASP A 21 -22.33 16.96 -17.42
CA ASP A 21 -22.69 15.71 -18.09
C ASP A 21 -21.46 14.88 -18.49
N TRP A 22 -20.31 15.53 -18.73
CA TRP A 22 -19.09 14.83 -19.16
C TRP A 22 -18.27 14.22 -18.01
N ILE A 23 -18.42 14.73 -16.78
CA ILE A 23 -17.60 14.33 -15.62
C ILE A 23 -18.37 13.42 -14.64
N THR A 24 -19.68 13.25 -14.82
CA THR A 24 -20.46 12.38 -13.93
C THR A 24 -20.10 10.91 -14.22
N PRO A 25 -19.45 10.18 -13.28
CA PRO A 25 -19.10 8.79 -13.50
C PRO A 25 -20.37 7.93 -13.51
N ASP A 26 -20.41 6.91 -14.38
CA ASP A 26 -21.49 5.93 -14.39
C ASP A 26 -21.59 5.25 -13.02
N ARG A 27 -22.80 5.25 -12.44
CA ARG A 27 -23.07 4.55 -11.19
C ARG A 27 -22.90 3.04 -11.43
N PRO A 28 -22.10 2.33 -10.62
CA PRO A 28 -22.00 0.88 -10.74
C PRO A 28 -23.36 0.24 -10.43
N VAL A 29 -23.96 -0.38 -11.44
CA VAL A 29 -25.10 -1.27 -11.29
C VAL A 29 -24.63 -2.50 -10.51
N THR A 30 -24.96 -2.53 -9.22
CA THR A 30 -24.77 -3.72 -8.40
C THR A 30 -25.85 -4.73 -8.74
N SER A 31 -25.59 -5.64 -9.68
CA SER A 31 -26.33 -6.89 -9.81
C SER A 31 -25.45 -8.01 -9.27
N VAL A 32 -25.62 -8.35 -8.00
CA VAL A 32 -25.04 -9.58 -7.43
C VAL A 32 -26.15 -10.64 -7.42
N PRO A 33 -26.04 -11.72 -8.22
CA PRO A 33 -26.85 -12.92 -8.03
C PRO A 33 -26.36 -13.66 -6.76
N PRO A 34 -27.25 -14.30 -5.98
CA PRO A 34 -26.83 -15.04 -4.79
C PRO A 34 -25.93 -16.23 -5.18
N ALA A 35 -24.80 -16.36 -4.50
CA ALA A 35 -23.93 -17.52 -4.62
C ALA A 35 -24.66 -18.78 -4.15
N ALA A 36 -24.83 -19.73 -5.07
CA ALA A 36 -25.25 -21.09 -4.75
C ALA A 36 -24.08 -21.80 -4.03
N VAL A 37 -24.39 -22.35 -2.86
CA VAL A 37 -23.50 -23.16 -2.03
C VAL A 37 -23.13 -24.43 -2.79
N ASN A 38 -21.91 -24.50 -3.33
CA ASN A 38 -21.34 -25.75 -3.82
C ASN A 38 -20.83 -26.57 -2.63
N GLN A 39 -21.61 -27.56 -2.21
CA GLN A 39 -21.14 -28.67 -1.39
C GLN A 39 -20.15 -29.53 -2.19
N PRO A 40 -19.01 -29.94 -1.62
CA PRO A 40 -18.14 -30.93 -2.25
C PRO A 40 -18.78 -32.33 -2.21
N PRO A 41 -18.66 -33.14 -3.29
CA PRO A 41 -19.21 -34.49 -3.32
C PRO A 41 -18.43 -35.46 -2.41
N PRO A 42 -19.09 -36.48 -1.84
CA PRO A 42 -18.44 -37.43 -0.96
C PRO A 42 -17.56 -38.43 -1.74
N VAL A 43 -16.40 -38.72 -1.14
CA VAL A 43 -15.38 -39.67 -1.60
C VAL A 43 -15.81 -41.09 -1.24
N THR A 44 -15.79 -42.00 -2.21
CA THR A 44 -15.91 -43.46 -1.99
C THR A 44 -14.59 -44.14 -2.42
N PRO A 45 -13.93 -44.95 -1.56
CA PRO A 45 -12.71 -45.69 -1.90
C PRO A 45 -12.99 -47.04 -2.64
N PRO A 46 -11.95 -47.72 -3.16
CA PRO A 46 -11.97 -48.41 -4.47
C PRO A 46 -12.08 -49.94 -4.40
N ASP A 47 -12.58 -50.51 -5.50
CA ASP A 47 -12.34 -51.89 -5.99
C ASP A 47 -12.21 -51.74 -7.52
N GLY A 48 -11.28 -52.30 -8.30
CA GLY A 48 -10.35 -53.41 -8.17
C GLY A 48 -10.27 -54.09 -9.55
N VAL A 49 -9.07 -54.51 -9.99
CA VAL A 49 -8.76 -55.37 -11.17
C VAL A 49 -8.87 -54.65 -12.53
N GLY A 50 -7.96 -54.68 -13.52
CA GLY A 50 -6.73 -55.37 -13.97
C GLY A 50 -6.67 -55.02 -15.50
N SER A 51 -5.58 -54.92 -16.26
CA SER A 51 -4.45 -55.80 -16.52
C SER A 51 -3.51 -55.10 -17.54
N ASP A 52 -2.21 -55.45 -17.48
CA ASP A 52 -1.19 -55.55 -18.54
C ASP A 52 -0.73 -54.35 -19.41
N LEU A 53 0.54 -53.90 -19.22
CA LEU A 53 1.78 -54.21 -20.00
C LEU A 53 1.82 -53.52 -21.39
N VAL A 54 2.81 -52.69 -21.78
CA VAL A 54 4.22 -53.04 -22.11
C VAL A 54 5.05 -51.75 -22.37
N VAL A 55 6.21 -51.65 -21.67
CA VAL A 55 7.58 -51.25 -22.08
C VAL A 55 7.84 -50.07 -23.05
N GLY A 56 8.72 -49.13 -22.62
CA GLY A 56 9.75 -48.57 -23.53
C GLY A 56 10.35 -47.19 -23.23
N ALA A 57 11.57 -47.19 -22.70
CA ALA A 57 12.70 -46.25 -22.95
C ALA A 57 12.75 -44.85 -22.28
N ALA A 58 13.63 -44.77 -21.27
CA ALA A 58 14.73 -43.82 -21.06
C ALA A 58 14.65 -42.40 -21.65
N THR A 59 14.63 -41.38 -20.77
CA THR A 59 15.53 -40.22 -20.88
C THR A 59 15.57 -39.42 -19.56
N GLY A 60 16.79 -39.24 -19.02
CA GLY A 60 17.23 -38.10 -18.21
C GLY A 60 16.47 -37.78 -16.94
N ASP A 61 17.08 -38.10 -15.79
CA ASP A 61 16.85 -37.37 -14.54
C ASP A 61 17.31 -35.91 -14.74
N GLN A 62 16.45 -35.09 -15.35
CA GLN A 62 16.40 -33.69 -15.02
C GLN A 62 15.80 -33.64 -13.62
N GLU A 63 16.62 -33.27 -12.65
CA GLU A 63 16.15 -32.82 -11.35
C GLU A 63 15.22 -31.63 -11.63
N VAL A 64 13.93 -31.91 -11.74
CA VAL A 64 12.87 -30.92 -11.79
C VAL A 64 12.89 -30.28 -10.42
N VAL A 65 13.69 -29.22 -10.27
CA VAL A 65 13.58 -28.32 -9.13
C VAL A 65 12.13 -27.87 -9.13
N PRO A 66 11.33 -28.21 -8.12
CA PRO A 66 9.94 -27.82 -8.09
C PRO A 66 9.92 -26.29 -8.15
N GLU A 67 9.27 -25.75 -9.18
CA GLU A 67 9.01 -24.32 -9.26
C GLU A 67 8.17 -23.98 -8.03
N VAL A 68 8.78 -23.26 -7.09
CA VAL A 68 8.10 -22.81 -5.89
C VAL A 68 7.09 -21.77 -6.33
N VAL A 69 5.84 -22.19 -6.50
CA VAL A 69 4.73 -21.30 -6.77
C VAL A 69 4.44 -20.53 -5.50
N ILE A 70 4.82 -19.25 -5.48
CA ILE A 70 4.47 -18.33 -4.38
C ILE A 70 3.07 -17.80 -4.64
N GLU A 71 2.14 -18.10 -3.75
CA GLU A 71 0.79 -17.53 -3.77
C GLU A 71 0.76 -16.15 -3.10
N GLU A 72 -0.19 -15.30 -3.50
CA GLU A 72 -0.41 -14.01 -2.86
C GLU A 72 -1.04 -14.20 -1.47
N GLN A 73 -0.48 -13.52 -0.47
CA GLN A 73 -0.83 -13.69 0.93
C GLN A 73 -1.00 -12.32 1.60
N LEU A 74 -1.95 -12.27 2.53
CA LEU A 74 -2.19 -11.12 3.40
C LEU A 74 -1.75 -11.47 4.82
N VAL A 75 -1.00 -10.56 5.44
CA VAL A 75 -0.53 -10.67 6.82
C VAL A 75 -1.07 -9.49 7.62
N LEU A 76 -1.76 -9.81 8.72
CA LEU A 76 -2.30 -8.82 9.66
C LEU A 76 -1.38 -8.71 10.87
N LEU A 77 -0.84 -7.52 11.11
CA LEU A 77 -0.18 -7.16 12.35
C LEU A 77 -1.12 -6.29 13.17
N ALA A 78 -1.34 -6.63 14.44
CA ALA A 78 -2.28 -5.89 15.29
C ALA A 78 -1.81 -5.75 16.74
N ASN A 79 -2.00 -4.55 17.28
CA ASN A 79 -1.94 -4.25 18.71
C ASN A 79 -3.23 -3.48 19.12
N PRO A 80 -3.41 -3.10 20.40
CA PRO A 80 -4.64 -2.43 20.84
C PRO A 80 -4.92 -1.04 20.23
N LEU A 81 -3.96 -0.45 19.50
CA LEU A 81 -3.99 0.93 18.99
C LEU A 81 -3.86 1.03 17.47
N LEU A 82 -3.26 0.02 16.82
CA LEU A 82 -2.95 0.02 15.39
C LEU A 82 -3.12 -1.39 14.81
N GLU A 83 -3.80 -1.45 13.66
CA GLU A 83 -3.90 -2.64 12.82
C GLU A 83 -3.30 -2.33 11.45
N VAL A 84 -2.45 -3.22 10.92
CA VAL A 84 -1.76 -3.04 9.64
C VAL A 84 -1.92 -4.31 8.81
N GLN A 85 -2.40 -4.15 7.58
CA GLN A 85 -2.46 -5.24 6.60
C GLN A 85 -1.33 -5.10 5.59
N ILE A 86 -0.58 -6.18 5.40
CA ILE A 86 0.61 -6.23 4.55
C ILE A 86 0.43 -7.36 3.53
N THR A 87 0.66 -7.08 2.26
CA THR A 87 0.68 -8.11 1.20
C THR A 87 2.12 -8.57 0.95
N ASN A 88 2.30 -9.86 0.64
CA ASN A 88 3.59 -10.35 0.17
C ASN A 88 3.93 -9.87 -1.26
N ARG A 89 3.00 -9.24 -1.99
CA ARG A 89 3.30 -8.55 -3.24
C ARG A 89 4.03 -7.23 -2.96
N GLY A 90 5.30 -7.15 -3.32
CA GLY A 90 6.13 -5.98 -3.03
C GLY A 90 6.44 -5.76 -1.54
N ALA A 91 6.05 -6.72 -0.68
CA ALA A 91 6.09 -6.60 0.77
C ALA A 91 5.55 -5.23 1.23
N SER A 92 4.39 -4.80 0.72
CA SER A 92 3.85 -3.44 0.88
C SER A 92 2.64 -3.40 1.83
N ILE A 93 2.37 -2.23 2.40
CA ILE A 93 1.20 -2.00 3.26
C ILE A 93 -0.03 -1.74 2.38
N LEU A 94 -1.12 -2.44 2.65
CA LEU A 94 -2.43 -2.18 2.02
C LEU A 94 -3.29 -1.24 2.84
N SER A 95 -3.33 -1.45 4.16
CA SER A 95 -4.11 -0.62 5.07
C SER A 95 -3.44 -0.46 6.42
N ALA A 96 -3.75 0.67 7.07
CA ALA A 96 -3.38 0.95 8.45
C ALA A 96 -4.55 1.64 9.16
N VAL A 97 -5.06 1.03 10.22
CA VAL A 97 -6.30 1.43 10.89
C VAL A 97 -6.03 1.74 12.36
N LEU A 98 -6.67 2.77 12.89
CA LEU A 98 -6.65 3.13 14.31
C LEU A 98 -7.98 2.70 14.98
N PRO A 99 -8.07 1.53 15.62
CA PRO A 99 -9.34 0.94 16.05
C PRO A 99 -10.11 1.75 17.10
N ARG A 100 -9.41 2.66 17.80
CA ARG A 100 -10.00 3.49 18.87
C ARG A 100 -10.49 4.86 18.40
N TYR A 101 -10.38 5.15 17.12
CA TYR A 101 -10.81 6.41 16.54
C TYR A 101 -11.84 6.11 15.48
N GLY A 102 -13.03 6.71 15.59
CA GLY A 102 -14.02 6.66 14.51
C GLY A 102 -13.71 7.71 13.45
N GLU A 103 -14.07 7.44 12.20
CA GLU A 103 -14.05 8.48 11.17
C GLU A 103 -15.01 9.64 11.52
N GLU A 104 -16.08 9.34 12.25
CA GLU A 104 -17.11 10.28 12.67
C GLU A 104 -17.37 10.21 14.18
N ILE A 105 -18.02 11.24 14.71
CA ILE A 105 -18.48 11.25 16.09
C ILE A 105 -19.80 10.47 16.15
N SER A 106 -19.68 9.15 16.15
CA SER A 106 -20.79 8.20 16.28
C SER A 106 -20.27 6.89 16.86
N ASP A 107 -21.07 6.24 17.70
CA ASP A 107 -20.74 4.93 18.28
C ASP A 107 -20.70 3.81 17.22
N GLU A 108 -21.29 4.06 16.03
CA GLU A 108 -21.32 3.14 14.89
C GLU A 108 -20.31 3.54 13.79
N ALA A 109 -19.50 4.58 14.01
CA ALA A 109 -18.56 5.04 13.00
C ALA A 109 -17.51 3.96 12.71
N PRO A 110 -17.16 3.73 11.42
CA PRO A 110 -16.06 2.84 11.09
C PRO A 110 -14.76 3.35 11.72
N PRO A 111 -13.83 2.45 12.07
CA PRO A 111 -12.50 2.83 12.52
C PRO A 111 -11.79 3.72 11.49
N LEU A 112 -10.97 4.64 12.00
CA LEU A 112 -10.22 5.58 11.19
C LEU A 112 -9.12 4.87 10.42
N GLU A 113 -9.17 5.00 9.10
CA GLU A 113 -8.13 4.49 8.20
C GLU A 113 -7.09 5.60 7.89
N LEU A 114 -5.82 5.30 8.12
CA LEU A 114 -4.69 6.20 7.84
C LEU A 114 -4.20 6.02 6.40
N ILE A 115 -4.05 4.77 5.99
CA ILE A 115 -3.68 4.34 4.65
C ILE A 115 -4.88 3.56 4.13
N ALA A 116 -5.57 4.10 3.15
CA ALA A 116 -6.77 3.49 2.58
C ALA A 116 -6.44 2.69 1.30
N PRO A 117 -7.21 1.67 0.94
CA PRO A 117 -6.96 0.88 -0.28
C PRO A 117 -7.38 1.61 -1.57
N ASP A 118 -8.11 2.73 -1.48
CA ASP A 118 -8.57 3.54 -2.62
C ASP A 118 -7.49 4.44 -3.24
N LEU A 119 -6.23 4.21 -2.86
CA LEU A 119 -5.06 4.88 -3.36
C LEU A 119 -4.79 4.57 -4.84
N GLN A 120 -4.18 5.51 -5.57
CA GLN A 120 -3.88 5.34 -6.99
C GLN A 120 -2.92 4.16 -7.25
N SER A 121 -1.98 3.88 -6.35
CA SER A 121 -1.12 2.69 -6.38
C SER A 121 -1.69 1.51 -5.57
N GLY A 122 -2.75 1.73 -4.77
CA GLY A 122 -3.37 0.76 -3.87
C GLY A 122 -2.48 0.26 -2.72
N ARG A 123 -1.24 0.78 -2.60
CA ARG A 123 -0.19 0.25 -1.72
C ARG A 123 0.70 1.35 -1.20
N ALA A 124 1.15 1.23 0.04
CA ALA A 124 2.05 2.17 0.70
C ALA A 124 3.37 1.51 1.09
N LEU A 125 4.39 2.36 1.24
CA LEU A 125 5.77 1.99 1.56
C LEU A 125 6.36 0.95 0.60
N GLU A 126 6.04 0.99 -0.68
CA GLU A 126 6.69 0.11 -1.66
C GLU A 126 8.22 0.32 -1.66
N VAL A 127 8.98 -0.75 -1.91
CA VAL A 127 10.44 -0.66 -2.07
C VAL A 127 10.76 -0.65 -3.55
N GLN A 128 11.24 0.49 -4.05
CA GLN A 128 11.79 0.55 -5.41
C GLN A 128 13.31 0.52 -5.35
N VAL A 129 13.91 -0.40 -6.08
CA VAL A 129 15.35 -0.56 -6.18
C VAL A 129 15.73 -0.50 -7.66
N GLN A 130 16.19 0.67 -8.12
CA GLN A 130 16.46 0.88 -9.55
C GLN A 130 17.48 -0.12 -10.12
N THR A 131 18.47 -0.50 -9.31
CA THR A 131 19.53 -1.45 -9.69
C THR A 131 19.11 -2.91 -9.65
N ALA A 132 17.87 -3.23 -9.25
CA ALA A 132 17.37 -4.60 -9.24
C ALA A 132 17.24 -5.15 -10.66
N GLY A 133 16.93 -4.28 -11.64
CA GLY A 133 16.62 -4.70 -13.02
C GLY A 133 15.22 -5.31 -13.19
N GLU A 134 14.42 -5.28 -12.13
CA GLU A 134 13.03 -5.72 -12.08
C GLU A 134 12.23 -4.84 -11.12
N ASP A 135 10.91 -4.78 -11.30
CA ASP A 135 10.01 -4.04 -10.41
C ASP A 135 9.67 -4.88 -9.17
N LEU A 136 10.39 -4.62 -8.07
CA LEU A 136 10.18 -5.32 -6.81
C LEU A 136 8.78 -5.11 -6.23
N ALA A 137 8.09 -4.00 -6.59
CA ALA A 137 6.74 -3.74 -6.12
C ALA A 137 5.74 -4.74 -6.70
N GLN A 138 5.94 -5.23 -7.92
CA GLN A 138 5.00 -6.19 -8.56
C GLN A 138 5.30 -7.65 -8.22
N LYS A 139 6.50 -7.93 -7.71
CA LYS A 139 6.96 -9.29 -7.40
C LYS A 139 6.24 -9.86 -6.17
N LEU A 140 5.95 -11.15 -6.19
CA LEU A 140 5.54 -11.88 -4.99
C LEU A 140 6.78 -12.28 -4.19
N TRP A 141 6.80 -11.90 -2.91
CA TRP A 141 7.88 -12.20 -1.98
C TRP A 141 7.50 -13.43 -1.18
N GLU A 142 8.48 -14.24 -0.84
CA GLU A 142 8.33 -15.37 0.06
C GLU A 142 8.14 -14.84 1.49
N VAL A 143 7.15 -15.36 2.21
CA VAL A 143 7.01 -15.11 3.65
C VAL A 143 7.93 -16.10 4.38
N VAL A 144 9.05 -15.60 4.91
CA VAL A 144 10.07 -16.43 5.58
C VAL A 144 9.71 -16.67 7.05
N GLU A 145 9.15 -15.65 7.70
CA GLU A 145 8.75 -15.71 9.10
C GLU A 145 7.51 -14.85 9.30
N SER A 146 6.58 -15.31 10.14
CA SER A 146 5.39 -14.55 10.51
C SER A 146 5.00 -14.84 11.95
N SER A 147 4.58 -13.79 12.65
CA SER A 147 4.08 -13.83 14.02
C SER A 147 2.98 -12.79 14.18
N ARG A 148 2.35 -12.74 15.36
CA ARG A 148 1.35 -11.71 15.68
C ARG A 148 1.90 -10.27 15.58
N HIS A 149 3.20 -10.10 15.82
CA HIS A 149 3.83 -8.80 15.98
C HIS A 149 4.86 -8.49 14.90
N GLY A 150 5.08 -9.37 13.94
CA GLY A 150 6.03 -9.12 12.88
C GLY A 150 5.99 -10.14 11.77
N VAL A 151 6.52 -9.73 10.62
CA VAL A 151 6.59 -10.55 9.42
C VAL A 151 7.87 -10.21 8.65
N THR A 152 8.51 -11.24 8.10
CA THR A 152 9.71 -11.11 7.28
C THR A 152 9.44 -11.69 5.90
N PHE A 153 9.64 -10.86 4.88
CA PHE A 153 9.53 -11.21 3.48
C PHE A 153 10.92 -11.29 2.85
N ARG A 154 11.09 -12.17 1.88
CA ARG A 154 12.33 -12.30 1.10
C ARG A 154 12.02 -12.46 -0.37
N THR A 155 12.82 -11.82 -1.21
CA THR A 155 12.76 -12.03 -2.65
C THR A 155 14.16 -12.20 -3.22
N GLN A 156 14.32 -13.22 -4.08
CA GLN A 156 15.55 -13.43 -4.84
C GLN A 156 15.54 -12.57 -6.09
N ILE A 157 16.68 -11.95 -6.38
CA ILE A 157 16.94 -11.14 -7.57
C ILE A 157 18.07 -11.81 -8.35
N GLN A 158 18.13 -11.55 -9.66
CA GLN A 158 19.20 -12.06 -10.50
C GLN A 158 20.60 -11.72 -9.96
N GLY A 159 21.54 -12.64 -10.18
CA GLY A 159 22.94 -12.49 -9.78
C GLY A 159 23.23 -12.87 -8.32
N GLY A 160 22.39 -13.71 -7.71
CA GLY A 160 22.57 -14.16 -6.31
C GLY A 160 22.33 -13.04 -5.28
N ARG A 161 21.55 -12.03 -5.65
CA ARG A 161 21.15 -10.93 -4.78
C ARG A 161 19.80 -11.25 -4.16
N ALA A 162 19.55 -10.77 -2.96
CA ALA A 162 18.23 -10.84 -2.36
C ALA A 162 17.90 -9.54 -1.64
N VAL A 163 16.61 -9.28 -1.48
CA VAL A 163 16.11 -8.24 -0.57
C VAL A 163 15.26 -8.93 0.48
N VAL A 164 15.57 -8.65 1.73
CA VAL A 164 14.80 -9.08 2.89
C VAL A 164 14.16 -7.85 3.49
N ARG A 165 12.85 -7.90 3.71
CA ARG A 165 12.11 -6.84 4.38
C ARG A 165 11.39 -7.40 5.59
N SER A 166 11.65 -6.83 6.74
CA SER A 166 10.90 -7.15 7.95
C SER A 166 10.03 -5.98 8.39
N TYR A 167 8.92 -6.34 9.04
CA TYR A 167 8.03 -5.43 9.74
C TYR A 167 7.87 -5.91 11.17
N GLN A 168 7.92 -4.98 12.11
CA GLN A 168 7.70 -5.22 13.52
C GLN A 168 6.71 -4.19 14.06
N LEU A 169 5.61 -4.68 14.62
CA LEU A 169 4.62 -3.91 15.37
C LEU A 169 4.80 -4.21 16.86
N PRO A 170 5.29 -3.26 17.66
CA PRO A 170 5.38 -3.42 19.11
C PRO A 170 4.01 -3.71 19.73
N ALA A 171 4.02 -4.31 20.92
CA ALA A 171 2.80 -4.70 21.63
C ALA A 171 1.90 -3.51 22.03
N ASP A 172 2.45 -2.29 22.01
CA ASP A 172 1.75 -1.04 22.28
C ASP A 172 2.33 0.10 21.41
N GLY A 173 1.60 1.20 21.30
CA GLY A 173 1.96 2.38 20.50
C GLY A 173 1.52 2.29 19.03
N TYR A 174 1.85 3.34 18.27
CA TYR A 174 1.48 3.53 16.86
C TYR A 174 2.66 3.33 15.90
N GLU A 175 3.83 2.93 16.41
CA GLU A 175 5.03 2.79 15.60
C GLU A 175 5.06 1.44 14.87
N LEU A 176 5.25 1.47 13.55
CA LEU A 176 5.59 0.29 12.76
C LEU A 176 7.05 0.40 12.32
N ILE A 177 7.88 -0.54 12.74
CA ILE A 177 9.31 -0.56 12.40
C ILE A 177 9.48 -1.43 11.16
N THR A 178 10.17 -0.92 10.13
CA THR A 178 10.55 -1.70 8.96
C THR A 178 12.05 -1.70 8.76
N THR A 179 12.62 -2.86 8.47
CA THR A 179 14.04 -3.03 8.13
C THR A 179 14.15 -3.61 6.73
N ILE A 180 15.05 -3.07 5.92
CA ILE A 180 15.36 -3.59 4.58
C ILE A 180 16.83 -3.99 4.56
N THR A 181 17.09 -5.26 4.29
CA THR A 181 18.43 -5.82 4.20
C THR A 181 18.70 -6.27 2.76
N PHE A 182 19.82 -5.81 2.22
CA PHE A 182 20.30 -6.18 0.90
C PHE A 182 21.34 -7.30 1.03
N GLU A 183 20.99 -8.51 0.57
CA GLU A 183 21.89 -9.67 0.59
C GLU A 183 22.62 -9.80 -0.75
N GLY A 184 23.90 -10.21 -0.70
CA GLY A 184 24.75 -10.36 -1.89
C GLY A 184 25.51 -9.08 -2.25
N LYS A 185 26.01 -9.02 -3.49
CA LYS A 185 26.80 -7.86 -3.97
C LYS A 185 25.89 -6.84 -4.65
N TRP A 186 25.73 -5.68 -4.01
CA TRP A 186 24.92 -4.58 -4.52
C TRP A 186 25.79 -3.41 -4.99
N PRO A 187 25.35 -2.65 -6.01
CA PRO A 187 25.98 -1.37 -6.34
C PRO A 187 25.91 -0.40 -5.16
N VAL A 188 26.93 0.45 -5.02
CA VAL A 188 27.05 1.41 -3.91
C VAL A 188 25.88 2.42 -3.88
N ALA A 189 25.29 2.73 -5.04
CA ALA A 189 24.14 3.62 -5.17
C ALA A 189 22.84 2.81 -5.33
N THR A 190 22.39 2.18 -4.25
CA THR A 190 21.08 1.53 -4.19
C THR A 190 20.09 2.51 -3.57
N ASP A 191 19.32 3.20 -4.42
CA ASP A 191 18.27 4.10 -3.96
C ASP A 191 17.06 3.29 -3.48
N VAL A 192 16.51 3.68 -2.33
CA VAL A 192 15.26 3.15 -1.80
C VAL A 192 14.24 4.27 -1.78
N ARG A 193 13.21 4.16 -2.61
CA ARG A 193 12.07 5.08 -2.58
C ARG A 193 10.97 4.50 -1.71
N TYR A 194 10.33 5.36 -0.91
CA TYR A 194 9.11 5.06 -0.19
C TYR A 194 7.99 5.95 -0.69
N GLU A 195 6.79 5.40 -0.82
CA GLU A 195 5.58 6.17 -1.08
C GLU A 195 4.72 6.20 0.19
N ILE A 196 4.41 7.40 0.69
CA ILE A 196 3.39 7.62 1.72
C ILE A 196 2.18 8.18 1.02
N LEU A 197 1.05 7.54 1.23
CA LEU A 197 -0.22 7.98 0.69
C LEU A 197 -1.21 8.13 1.84
N GLY A 198 -1.76 9.32 1.99
CA GLY A 198 -2.74 9.61 3.02
C GLY A 198 -4.15 9.40 2.49
N ALA A 199 -5.04 8.88 3.35
CA ALA A 199 -6.46 8.74 3.01
C ALA A 199 -7.08 10.05 2.48
N LYS A 200 -7.89 9.94 1.42
CA LYS A 200 -8.62 11.07 0.84
C LYS A 200 -9.81 11.44 1.74
N ARG A 201 -9.62 12.40 2.63
CA ARG A 201 -10.62 12.76 3.65
C ARG A 201 -11.62 13.80 3.13
N ILE A 202 -12.52 13.37 2.25
CA ILE A 202 -13.72 14.15 1.90
C ILE A 202 -14.88 13.64 2.74
N ARG A 203 -15.43 14.49 3.59
CA ARG A 203 -16.62 14.19 4.40
C ARG A 203 -17.84 14.83 3.78
N TYR A 204 -18.99 14.18 3.86
CA TYR A 204 -20.26 14.78 3.46
C TYR A 204 -21.12 14.99 4.71
N ASP A 205 -21.65 16.18 4.92
CA ASP A 205 -22.62 16.39 6.01
C ASP A 205 -23.99 15.78 5.68
N VAL A 206 -24.93 15.82 6.62
CA VAL A 206 -26.32 15.33 6.44
C VAL A 206 -27.09 16.03 5.31
N LEU A 207 -26.57 17.14 4.78
CA LEU A 207 -27.10 17.87 3.63
C LEU A 207 -26.33 17.56 2.34
N GLY A 208 -25.39 16.61 2.37
CA GLY A 208 -24.55 16.22 1.24
C GLY A 208 -23.46 17.23 0.89
N ARG A 209 -23.11 18.16 1.78
CA ARG A 209 -22.03 19.14 1.53
C ARG A 209 -20.68 18.52 1.86
N ALA A 210 -19.76 18.59 0.90
CA ALA A 210 -18.41 18.11 1.05
C ALA A 210 -17.55 19.05 1.91
N ALA A 211 -16.90 18.52 2.94
CA ALA A 211 -15.80 19.15 3.69
C ALA A 211 -14.54 18.31 3.50
N ALA A 212 -13.53 18.88 2.84
CA ALA A 212 -12.23 18.26 2.68
C ALA A 212 -11.34 18.59 3.89
N TYR A 213 -10.73 17.56 4.47
CA TYR A 213 -9.68 17.69 5.48
C TYR A 213 -8.37 17.25 4.84
N PRO A 214 -7.74 18.11 4.02
CA PRO A 214 -6.56 17.72 3.26
C PRO A 214 -5.43 17.35 4.22
N ASN A 215 -4.71 16.28 3.89
CA ASN A 215 -3.44 16.03 4.54
C ASN A 215 -2.42 17.05 3.99
N GLN A 216 -1.60 17.60 4.87
CA GLN A 216 -0.51 18.50 4.53
C GLN A 216 0.82 17.74 4.61
N TRP A 217 1.66 17.91 3.60
CA TRP A 217 3.02 17.41 3.66
C TRP A 217 3.84 18.20 4.67
N VAL A 218 4.59 17.48 5.49
CA VAL A 218 5.48 18.05 6.49
C VAL A 218 6.83 17.36 6.41
N THR A 219 7.89 18.15 6.57
CA THR A 219 9.26 17.63 6.60
C THR A 219 10.03 18.30 7.71
N ALA A 220 10.93 17.56 8.34
CA ALA A 220 11.92 18.14 9.24
C ALA A 220 13.32 17.76 8.78
N SER A 221 14.21 18.74 8.75
CA SER A 221 15.61 18.56 8.41
C SER A 221 16.45 18.35 9.66
N ARG A 222 17.57 17.65 9.49
CA ARG A 222 18.60 17.45 10.50
C ARG A 222 19.75 18.42 10.25
N ASN A 223 20.07 19.21 11.25
CA ASN A 223 21.24 20.07 11.26
C ASN A 223 22.54 19.27 11.32
N ARG A 224 23.64 19.93 10.96
CA ARG A 224 24.99 19.34 11.05
C ARG A 224 25.38 18.92 12.47
N ASP A 225 24.81 19.56 13.48
CA ASP A 225 25.01 19.24 14.90
C ASP A 225 24.10 18.09 15.40
N GLY A 226 23.28 17.53 14.52
CA GLY A 226 22.34 16.45 14.82
C GLY A 226 20.98 16.91 15.34
N SER A 227 20.79 18.19 15.64
CA SER A 227 19.48 18.75 16.04
C SER A 227 18.47 18.70 14.88
N ILE A 228 17.18 18.70 15.21
CA ILE A 228 16.10 18.70 14.21
C ILE A 228 15.57 20.13 14.11
N ASP A 229 15.54 20.66 12.88
CA ASP A 229 14.97 21.98 12.58
C ASP A 229 13.47 22.02 12.84
N GLU A 230 12.92 23.24 12.94
CA GLU A 230 11.48 23.44 12.99
C GLU A 230 10.80 22.78 11.79
N VAL A 231 9.63 22.18 12.03
CA VAL A 231 8.86 21.47 11.00
C VAL A 231 8.48 22.45 9.89
N ASP A 232 8.96 22.17 8.67
CA ASP A 232 8.65 22.96 7.50
C ASP A 232 7.26 22.56 6.99
N HIS A 233 6.26 23.37 7.35
CA HIS A 233 4.88 23.26 6.86
C HIS A 233 4.68 23.93 5.50
N ARG A 234 5.72 24.60 4.94
CA ARG A 234 5.66 25.19 3.59
C ARG A 234 5.96 24.15 2.51
N ALA A 235 6.30 22.92 2.91
CA ALA A 235 6.67 21.87 1.99
C ALA A 235 5.43 21.30 1.29
N VAL A 236 5.43 21.46 -0.04
CA VAL A 236 4.64 20.75 -1.04
C VAL A 236 3.26 21.36 -1.31
N GLU A 237 3.24 22.41 -2.15
CA GLU A 237 2.13 22.64 -3.10
C GLU A 237 1.76 21.29 -3.73
N ALA A 238 0.47 21.01 -3.94
CA ALA A 238 -0.01 19.78 -4.56
C ALA A 238 0.90 19.42 -5.75
N VAL A 239 1.77 18.43 -5.55
CA VAL A 239 2.68 17.98 -6.60
C VAL A 239 1.80 17.25 -7.59
N GLU A 240 1.28 17.98 -8.56
CA GLU A 240 0.61 17.35 -9.70
C GLU A 240 1.59 16.44 -10.44
N THR A 241 2.90 16.75 -10.42
CA THR A 241 4.03 15.84 -10.75
C THR A 241 5.36 16.49 -10.35
N GLY A 242 6.28 15.78 -9.66
CA GLY A 242 7.59 16.34 -9.29
C GLY A 242 8.27 15.64 -8.10
N GLU A 243 9.38 14.95 -8.36
CA GLU A 243 10.23 14.37 -7.32
C GLU A 243 10.94 15.48 -6.53
N VAL A 244 10.69 15.59 -5.22
CA VAL A 244 11.42 16.52 -4.35
C VAL A 244 12.59 15.78 -3.71
N ARG A 245 13.81 16.10 -4.14
CA ARG A 245 15.04 15.61 -3.50
C ARG A 245 15.51 16.63 -2.46
N ARG A 246 15.53 16.25 -1.18
CA ARG A 246 16.18 17.04 -0.12
C ARG A 246 17.19 16.16 0.62
N ASP A 247 18.37 16.72 0.88
CA ASP A 247 19.39 16.09 1.70
C ASP A 247 19.19 16.41 3.19
N GLY A 248 19.67 15.52 4.06
CA GLY A 248 19.65 15.76 5.51
C GLY A 248 18.24 15.72 6.12
N ILE A 249 17.28 15.03 5.51
CA ILE A 249 15.95 14.84 6.07
C ILE A 249 16.03 14.00 7.37
N ALA A 250 15.47 14.51 8.46
CA ALA A 250 15.29 13.76 9.70
C ALA A 250 14.06 12.84 9.65
N TRP A 251 12.96 13.34 9.08
CA TRP A 251 11.74 12.60 8.80
C TRP A 251 10.83 13.36 7.81
N VAL A 252 9.92 12.63 7.17
CA VAL A 252 8.86 13.19 6.32
C VAL A 252 7.51 12.61 6.72
N GLY A 253 6.44 13.35 6.46
CA GLY A 253 5.12 12.85 6.78
C GLY A 253 3.97 13.60 6.13
N LEU A 254 2.78 13.06 6.39
CA LEU A 254 1.48 13.65 6.08
C LEU A 254 0.76 13.94 7.39
N GLU A 255 0.38 15.19 7.61
CA GLU A 255 -0.32 15.63 8.81
C GLU A 255 -1.74 16.11 8.50
N SER A 256 -2.61 15.98 9.49
CA SER A 256 -3.95 16.55 9.55
C SER A 256 -4.17 17.10 10.95
N ASN A 257 -5.29 17.78 11.21
CA ASN A 257 -5.60 18.41 12.50
C ASN A 257 -5.32 17.55 13.75
N TYR A 258 -5.46 16.22 13.66
CA TYR A 258 -5.33 15.32 14.81
C TYR A 258 -4.42 14.11 14.60
N PHE A 259 -3.97 13.86 13.36
CA PHE A 259 -3.24 12.65 13.01
C PHE A 259 -2.10 12.98 12.07
N ALA A 260 -0.97 12.29 12.27
CA ALA A 260 0.18 12.35 11.39
C ALA A 260 0.65 10.94 11.01
N GLN A 261 1.12 10.79 9.78
CA GLN A 261 1.82 9.62 9.27
C GLN A 261 3.25 10.05 8.99
N VAL A 262 4.23 9.42 9.65
CA VAL A 262 5.63 9.87 9.58
C VAL A 262 6.52 8.69 9.23
N ILE A 263 7.36 8.85 8.21
CA ILE A 263 8.54 8.00 8.00
C ILE A 263 9.74 8.72 8.60
N ARG A 264 10.41 8.06 9.54
CA ARG A 264 11.71 8.47 10.05
C ARG A 264 12.75 7.39 9.76
N PRO A 265 13.87 7.72 9.11
CA PRO A 265 15.02 6.83 9.08
C PRO A 265 15.53 6.60 10.51
N LEU A 266 15.73 5.34 10.88
CA LEU A 266 16.41 4.98 12.12
C LEU A 266 17.90 4.88 11.84
N SER A 267 18.73 5.30 12.79
CA SER A 267 20.16 5.01 12.73
C SER A 267 20.34 3.50 12.80
N THR A 268 21.03 2.91 11.83
CA THR A 268 21.64 1.60 12.03
C THR A 268 22.70 1.79 13.12
N GLU A 269 22.54 1.10 14.25
CA GLU A 269 23.66 0.96 15.19
C GLU A 269 24.84 0.36 14.39
N ALA A 270 25.96 1.09 14.39
CA ALA A 270 27.18 0.73 13.66
C ALA A 270 28.06 -0.20 14.49
#